data_AF-A0AAV5NJC3-F1
#
_entry.id   AF-A0AAV5NJC3-F1
#
_cell.length_a   1.000
_cell.length_b   1.000
_cell.length_c   1.000
_cell.angle_alpha   90.00
_cell.angle_beta   90.00
_cell.angle_gamma   90.00
#
_symmetry.space_group_name_H-M   'P 1'
#
loop_
_entity.id
_entity.type
_entity.pdbx_description
1 polymer ?
#
loop_
_entity_poly.entity_id
_entity_poly.type
_entity_poly.pdbx_seq_one_letter_code
_entity_poly.pdbx_strand_id
1 'polypeptide(L)'
;MMNLRMLLLIGCLVAPAHADDSQTNKVAAKIKAKIERAIRKHKKPLQGYCNYMIEMEHKGKYAYIKRVRHAGDKKICKVGSRGIKKGMRFKYHVPEKLIRIHVSE
;
A
#
# COMPACT_ATOMS: atom_id res chain seq x y z
N MET A 1 12.13 -7.63 40.07
CA MET A 1 12.34 -6.18 39.91
C MET A 1 12.93 -5.95 38.53
N MET A 2 12.18 -5.33 37.61
CA MET A 2 12.62 -5.16 36.21
C MET A 2 13.60 -3.98 36.14
N ASN A 3 14.86 -4.26 35.80
CA ASN A 3 15.92 -3.24 35.74
C ASN A 3 15.63 -2.20 34.64
N LEU A 4 15.98 -0.93 34.85
CA LEU A 4 15.78 0.17 33.90
C LEU A 4 16.38 -0.11 32.50
N ARG A 5 17.48 -0.89 32.45
CA ARG A 5 18.08 -1.38 31.19
C ARG A 5 17.19 -2.38 30.43
N MET A 6 16.37 -3.16 31.14
CA MET A 6 15.42 -4.12 30.57
C MET A 6 14.18 -3.41 29.99
N LEU A 7 13.75 -2.31 30.61
CA LEU A 7 12.65 -1.46 30.11
C LEU A 7 13.02 -0.76 28.79
N LEU A 8 14.28 -0.31 28.64
CA LEU A 8 14.78 0.29 27.39
C LEU A 8 14.82 -0.68 26.20
N LEU A 9 15.12 -1.96 26.43
CA LEU A 9 15.14 -2.99 25.39
C LEU A 9 13.73 -3.36 24.88
N ILE A 10 12.72 -3.26 25.73
CA ILE A 10 11.32 -3.58 25.36
C ILE A 10 10.67 -2.42 24.58
N GLY A 11 11.10 -1.17 24.83
CA GLY A 11 10.53 0.03 24.19
C GLY A 11 10.79 0.16 22.68
N CYS A 12 11.83 -0.46 22.14
CA CYS A 12 12.15 -0.36 20.70
C CYS A 12 11.28 -1.25 19.79
N LEU A 13 10.53 -2.21 20.33
CA LEU A 13 9.76 -3.18 19.54
C LEU A 13 8.35 -2.72 19.15
N VAL A 14 7.91 -1.54 19.60
CA VAL A 14 6.52 -1.06 19.45
C VAL A 14 6.32 0.02 18.38
N ALA A 15 7.26 0.18 17.44
CA ALA A 15 7.01 1.06 16.30
C ALA A 15 5.80 0.55 15.49
N PRO A 16 4.76 1.38 15.23
CA PRO A 16 3.61 0.96 14.44
C PRO A 16 4.08 0.64 13.02
N ALA A 17 4.15 -0.65 12.68
CA ALA A 17 4.47 -1.08 11.34
C ALA A 17 3.24 -0.89 10.43
N HIS A 18 3.38 -0.07 9.40
CA HIS A 18 2.38 -0.01 8.34
C HIS A 18 2.53 -1.23 7.44
N ALA A 19 1.45 -2.01 7.31
CA ALA A 19 1.45 -3.16 6.43
C ALA A 19 1.52 -2.69 4.96
N ASP A 20 2.58 -3.11 4.27
CA ASP A 20 2.82 -2.78 2.86
C ASP A 20 3.31 -4.02 2.11
N ASP A 21 2.38 -4.69 1.42
CA ASP A 21 2.66 -5.95 0.73
C ASP A 21 3.57 -5.71 -0.50
N SER A 22 3.83 -4.46 -0.90
CA SER A 22 4.77 -4.15 -1.99
C SER A 22 6.21 -4.57 -1.70
N GLN A 23 6.57 -4.77 -0.44
CA GLN A 23 7.92 -5.19 -0.04
C GLN A 23 8.21 -6.65 -0.41
N THR A 24 7.18 -7.48 -0.53
CA THR A 24 7.32 -8.93 -0.77
C THR A 24 6.57 -9.42 -2.00
N ASN A 25 5.53 -8.70 -2.44
CA ASN A 25 4.70 -9.07 -3.59
C ASN A 25 4.97 -8.19 -4.83
N LYS A 26 5.35 -8.83 -5.95
CA LYS A 26 5.65 -8.14 -7.22
C LYS A 26 4.44 -7.44 -7.87
N VAL A 27 3.22 -7.97 -7.69
CA VAL A 27 1.99 -7.30 -8.15
C VAL A 27 1.73 -6.07 -7.31
N ALA A 28 1.83 -6.18 -5.98
CA ALA A 28 1.69 -5.05 -5.06
C ALA A 28 2.71 -3.94 -5.36
N ALA A 29 3.99 -4.28 -5.61
CA ALA A 29 5.02 -3.32 -6.03
C ALA A 29 4.66 -2.57 -7.32
N LYS A 30 4.14 -3.29 -8.33
CA LYS A 30 3.69 -2.67 -9.59
C LYS A 30 2.51 -1.74 -9.40
N ILE A 31 1.60 -2.09 -8.50
CA ILE A 31 0.45 -1.26 -8.14
C ILE A 31 0.95 0.00 -7.40
N LYS A 32 1.83 -0.15 -6.39
CA LYS A 32 2.43 0.96 -5.63
C LYS A 32 3.11 1.97 -6.55
N ALA A 33 3.95 1.49 -7.48
CA ALA A 33 4.61 2.35 -8.45
C ALA A 33 3.64 3.16 -9.35
N LYS A 34 2.43 2.63 -9.63
CA LYS A 34 1.39 3.38 -10.36
C LYS A 34 0.76 4.47 -9.50
N ILE A 35 0.51 4.18 -8.22
CA ILE A 35 -0.02 5.13 -7.23
C ILE A 35 0.96 6.29 -7.04
N GLU A 36 2.22 5.99 -6.73
CA GLU A 36 3.29 6.98 -6.54
C GLU A 36 3.52 7.82 -7.79
N ARG A 37 3.47 7.20 -8.99
CA ARG A 37 3.56 7.94 -10.25
C ARG A 37 2.41 8.94 -10.40
N ALA A 38 1.20 8.60 -9.97
CA ALA A 38 0.07 9.52 -10.02
C ALA A 38 0.23 10.68 -9.04
N ILE A 39 0.78 10.41 -7.84
CA ILE A 39 1.11 11.42 -6.82
C ILE A 39 2.19 12.38 -7.33
N ARG A 40 3.33 11.84 -7.79
CA ARG A 40 4.46 12.63 -8.32
C ARG A 40 4.08 13.51 -9.52
N LYS A 41 3.13 13.07 -10.35
CA LYS A 41 2.62 13.86 -11.48
C LYS A 41 1.68 15.00 -11.08
N HIS A 42 1.32 15.12 -9.80
CA HIS A 42 0.49 16.22 -9.34
C HIS A 42 1.26 17.54 -9.37
N LYS A 43 0.61 18.62 -9.82
CA LYS A 43 1.26 19.93 -10.03
C LYS A 43 1.85 20.55 -8.76
N LYS A 44 1.33 20.19 -7.59
CA LYS A 44 1.78 20.70 -6.28
C LYS A 44 2.22 19.52 -5.43
N PRO A 45 3.27 19.67 -4.60
CA PRO A 45 3.61 18.68 -3.60
C PRO A 45 2.39 18.33 -2.76
N LEU A 46 2.20 17.05 -2.51
CA LEU A 46 1.21 16.54 -1.57
C LEU A 46 1.92 16.20 -0.27
N GLN A 47 1.18 16.22 0.82
CA GLN A 47 1.67 15.85 2.15
C GLN A 47 0.74 14.80 2.74
N GLY A 48 1.27 14.03 3.68
CA GLY A 48 0.54 13.04 4.43
C GLY A 48 0.66 11.65 3.82
N TYR A 49 -0.27 10.76 4.19
CA TYR A 49 -0.18 9.35 3.83
C TYR A 49 -1.49 8.80 3.29
N CYS A 50 -1.39 7.66 2.61
CA CYS A 50 -2.55 6.87 2.23
C CYS A 50 -2.28 5.38 2.35
N ASN A 51 -3.17 4.69 3.04
CA ASN A 51 -3.23 3.23 3.08
C ASN A 51 -4.28 2.75 2.09
N TYR A 52 -3.89 1.95 1.11
CA TYR A 52 -4.79 1.31 0.16
C TYR A 52 -5.05 -0.14 0.57
N MET A 53 -6.30 -0.57 0.48
CA MET A 53 -6.71 -1.97 0.49
C MET A 53 -7.35 -2.31 -0.85
N ILE A 54 -6.72 -3.21 -1.59
CA ILE A 54 -7.07 -3.55 -2.97
C ILE A 54 -7.50 -5.00 -3.02
N GLU A 55 -8.78 -5.23 -3.35
CA GLU A 55 -9.32 -6.56 -3.56
C GLU A 55 -9.03 -7.01 -4.99
N MET A 56 -8.45 -8.19 -5.12
CA MET A 56 -8.08 -8.80 -6.40
C MET A 56 -9.02 -9.95 -6.74
N GLU A 57 -9.39 -10.05 -8.01
CA GLU A 57 -10.06 -11.19 -8.61
C GLU A 57 -9.07 -11.93 -9.51
N HIS A 58 -8.91 -13.24 -9.36
CA HIS A 58 -7.97 -14.04 -10.14
C HIS A 58 -8.71 -14.83 -11.22
N LYS A 59 -8.26 -14.73 -12.47
CA LYS A 59 -8.79 -15.49 -13.62
C LYS A 59 -7.62 -16.03 -14.44
N GLY A 60 -7.42 -17.35 -14.39
CA GLY A 60 -6.25 -18.01 -14.95
C GLY A 60 -4.96 -17.40 -14.42
N LYS A 61 -4.05 -17.00 -15.33
CA LYS A 61 -2.73 -16.42 -15.01
C LYS A 61 -2.74 -14.92 -14.66
N TYR A 62 -3.91 -14.32 -14.49
CA TYR A 62 -4.06 -12.88 -14.26
C TYR A 62 -4.89 -12.53 -13.03
N ALA A 63 -4.48 -11.48 -12.33
CA ALA A 63 -5.19 -10.85 -11.23
C ALA A 63 -5.75 -9.50 -11.70
N TYR A 64 -6.98 -9.20 -11.33
CA TYR A 64 -7.71 -8.00 -11.73
C TYR A 64 -8.11 -7.22 -10.49
N ILE A 65 -7.94 -5.89 -10.51
CA ILE A 65 -8.44 -5.06 -9.42
C ILE A 65 -9.97 -5.13 -9.42
N LYS A 66 -10.56 -5.72 -8.39
CA LYS A 66 -12.00 -5.81 -8.19
C LYS A 66 -12.55 -4.60 -7.44
N ARG A 67 -11.83 -4.15 -6.42
CA ARG A 67 -12.22 -3.03 -5.56
C ARG A 67 -10.98 -2.34 -5.00
N VAL A 68 -11.05 -1.02 -4.87
CA VAL A 68 -10.04 -0.20 -4.19
C VAL A 68 -10.73 0.52 -3.04
N ARG A 69 -10.17 0.39 -1.84
CA ARG A 69 -10.52 1.16 -0.64
C ARG A 69 -9.27 1.87 -0.16
N HIS A 70 -9.43 2.99 0.53
CA HIS A 70 -8.29 3.69 1.09
C HIS A 70 -8.66 4.44 2.37
N ALA A 71 -7.66 4.68 3.23
CA ALA A 71 -7.77 5.47 4.45
C ALA A 71 -6.50 6.31 4.63
N GLY A 72 -6.65 7.53 5.16
CA GLY A 72 -5.56 8.51 5.28
C GLY A 72 -5.97 9.87 4.71
N ASP A 73 -4.99 10.66 4.32
CA ASP A 73 -5.18 12.03 3.85
C ASP A 73 -5.96 12.09 2.53
N LYS A 74 -7.10 12.78 2.57
CA LYS A 74 -8.08 12.78 1.47
C LYS A 74 -7.48 13.16 0.11
N LYS A 75 -6.54 14.12 0.08
CA LYS A 75 -5.98 14.66 -1.16
C LYS A 75 -4.98 13.69 -1.80
N ILE A 76 -3.99 13.20 -1.05
CA ILE A 76 -3.02 12.22 -1.55
C ILE A 76 -3.70 10.89 -1.90
N CYS A 77 -4.65 10.42 -1.08
CA CYS A 77 -5.44 9.23 -1.39
C CYS A 77 -6.19 9.37 -2.72
N LYS A 78 -6.88 10.50 -2.93
CA LYS A 78 -7.64 10.77 -4.15
C LYS A 78 -6.74 10.87 -5.38
N VAL A 79 -5.58 11.51 -5.27
CA VAL A 79 -4.63 11.64 -6.37
C VAL A 79 -3.99 10.30 -6.71
N GLY A 80 -3.47 9.57 -5.72
CA GLY A 80 -2.87 8.25 -5.91
C GLY A 80 -3.85 7.23 -6.48
N SER A 81 -5.13 7.32 -6.10
CA SER A 81 -6.21 6.48 -6.67
C SER A 81 -6.35 6.64 -8.19
N ARG A 82 -5.91 7.75 -8.80
CA ARG A 82 -5.95 7.92 -10.27
C ARG A 82 -4.99 6.99 -10.99
N GLY A 83 -3.96 6.50 -10.31
CA GLY A 83 -2.99 5.55 -10.87
C GLY A 83 -3.54 4.13 -11.03
N ILE A 84 -4.66 3.82 -10.37
CA ILE A 84 -5.25 2.48 -10.31
C ILE A 84 -6.76 2.52 -10.58
N LYS A 85 -7.33 1.49 -11.22
CA LYS A 85 -8.76 1.44 -11.50
C LYS A 85 -9.28 0.01 -11.48
N LYS A 86 -10.56 -0.15 -11.19
CA LYS A 86 -11.25 -1.44 -11.32
C LYS A 86 -11.02 -2.02 -12.72
N GLY A 87 -10.74 -3.32 -12.78
CA GLY A 87 -10.44 -4.05 -14.01
C GLY A 87 -8.98 -3.99 -14.47
N MET A 88 -8.10 -3.20 -13.83
CA MET A 88 -6.66 -3.26 -14.16
C MET A 88 -6.12 -4.66 -13.92
N ARG A 89 -5.38 -5.18 -14.90
CA ARG A 89 -4.88 -6.54 -14.95
C ARG A 89 -3.38 -6.63 -14.66
N PHE A 90 -2.98 -7.63 -13.91
CA PHE A 90 -1.59 -7.95 -13.58
C PHE A 90 -1.34 -9.44 -13.77
N LYS A 91 -0.19 -9.80 -14.34
CA LYS A 91 0.28 -11.20 -14.31
C LYS A 91 0.78 -11.48 -12.89
N TYR A 92 0.28 -12.54 -12.28
CA TYR A 92 0.65 -12.97 -10.93
C TYR A 92 1.21 -14.39 -10.97
N HIS A 93 1.90 -14.78 -9.90
CA HIS A 93 2.37 -16.15 -9.71
C HIS A 93 1.67 -16.79 -8.51
N VAL A 94 1.68 -16.09 -7.36
CA VAL A 94 0.93 -16.47 -6.16
C VAL A 94 -0.32 -15.59 -6.05
N PRO A 95 -1.52 -16.18 -5.92
CA PRO A 95 -2.76 -15.41 -5.82
C PRO A 95 -2.85 -14.71 -4.47
N GLU A 96 -3.19 -13.43 -4.47
CA GLU A 96 -3.41 -12.63 -3.27
C GLU A 96 -4.73 -11.89 -3.36
N LYS A 97 -5.71 -12.30 -2.55
CA LYS A 97 -7.07 -11.74 -2.60
C LYS A 97 -7.11 -10.28 -2.16
N LEU A 98 -6.26 -9.89 -1.21
CA LEU A 98 -6.18 -8.55 -0.66
C LEU A 98 -4.74 -8.09 -0.69
N ILE A 99 -4.50 -6.92 -1.26
CA ILE A 99 -3.21 -6.25 -1.31
C ILE A 99 -3.30 -4.95 -0.50
N ARG A 100 -2.37 -4.77 0.44
CA ARG A 100 -2.19 -3.56 1.24
C ARG A 100 -1.00 -2.78 0.70
N ILE A 101 -1.19 -1.48 0.50
CA ILE A 101 -0.12 -0.59 0.04
C ILE A 101 -0.13 0.66 0.92
N HIS A 102 1.03 1.00 1.45
CA HIS A 102 1.28 2.26 2.13
C HIS A 102 2.05 3.21 1.21
N VAL A 103 1.61 4.47 1.13
CA VAL A 103 2.37 5.57 0.53
C VAL A 103 2.35 6.77 1.46
N SER A 104 3.45 7.50 1.50
CA SER A 104 3.62 8.74 2.26
C SER A 104 4.51 9.70 1.48
N GLU A 105 4.30 11.00 1.66
CA GLU A 105 5.10 12.11 1.11
C GLU A 105 5.50 13.09 2.23
#